data_AF-A0AAV9D6U2-F1
#
_entry.id   AF-A0AAV9D6U2-F1
#
_cell.length_a   1.000
_cell.length_b   1.000
_cell.length_c   1.000
_cell.angle_alpha   90.00
_cell.angle_beta   90.00
_cell.angle_gamma   90.00
#
_symmetry.space_group_name_H-M   'P 1'
#
loop_
_entity.id
_entity.type
_entity.pdbx_description
1 polymer ?
#
loop_
_entity_poly.entity_id
_entity_poly.type
_entity_poly.pdbx_seq_one_letter_code
_entity_poly.pdbx_strand_id
1 'polypeptide(L)'
;MDAGYETEEAVTSGGRWDLVLASGAAAEANVPAIFIFGDSTADVGNNDYLPTRARANFPYYGIDFPNGTATGRFSNGFNSADEIARKFGFKMSPPPFLVLKLEELRAQMSRGINFASGAAGIFDHTGSSFGTVLPMGLQVQHFATVSANLTASMGFRCGASLAL
;
A
#
# COMPACT_ATOMS: atom_id res chain seq x y z
N MET A 1 39.38 11.81 -48.30
CA MET A 1 38.67 12.69 -47.36
C MET A 1 37.29 12.88 -47.98
N ASP A 2 36.48 11.84 -48.15
CA ASP A 2 35.82 10.99 -47.13
C ASP A 2 34.88 11.83 -46.25
N ALA A 3 33.60 11.55 -46.05
CA ALA A 3 32.54 10.82 -46.78
C ALA A 3 31.23 11.27 -46.09
N GLY A 4 30.13 11.34 -46.84
CA GLY A 4 28.80 11.52 -46.28
C GLY A 4 28.35 10.25 -45.56
N TYR A 5 27.62 10.39 -44.45
CA TYR A 5 26.90 9.29 -43.83
C TYR A 5 25.41 9.43 -44.14
N GLU A 6 25.00 8.65 -45.14
CA GLU A 6 23.60 8.35 -45.45
C GLU A 6 23.03 7.38 -44.41
N THR A 7 21.72 7.50 -44.22
CA THR A 7 20.88 6.64 -43.38
C THR A 7 20.76 5.25 -43.99
N GLU A 8 21.15 4.20 -43.27
CA GLU A 8 20.82 2.83 -43.68
C GLU A 8 19.47 2.40 -43.08
N GLU A 9 18.56 2.01 -43.97
CA GLU A 9 17.32 1.32 -43.63
C GLU A 9 17.60 -0.11 -43.15
N ALA A 10 16.99 -0.49 -42.03
CA ALA A 10 17.06 -1.83 -41.50
C ALA A 10 16.20 -2.80 -42.31
N VAL A 11 16.84 -3.67 -43.09
CA VAL A 11 16.22 -4.91 -43.59
C VAL A 11 16.29 -5.96 -42.48
N THR A 12 15.14 -6.33 -41.92
CA THR A 12 15.03 -7.52 -41.05
C THR A 12 14.09 -8.54 -41.67
N SER A 13 14.67 -9.64 -42.15
CA SER A 13 13.97 -10.88 -42.45
C SER A 13 13.99 -11.79 -41.22
N GLY A 14 12.87 -12.46 -40.94
CA GLY A 14 12.79 -13.55 -39.96
C GLY A 14 12.10 -13.16 -38.65
N GLY A 15 10.92 -13.73 -38.43
CA GLY A 15 10.04 -13.38 -37.32
C GLY A 15 10.55 -13.76 -35.93
N ARG A 16 10.47 -12.79 -35.03
CA ARG A 16 10.22 -12.96 -33.59
C ARG A 16 9.63 -11.66 -33.07
N TRP A 17 8.39 -11.69 -32.59
CA TRP A 17 7.78 -10.52 -31.92
C TRP A 17 8.34 -10.43 -30.50
N ASP A 18 9.57 -9.94 -30.36
CA ASP A 18 10.13 -9.64 -29.05
C ASP A 18 9.39 -8.42 -28.50
N LEU A 19 8.47 -8.68 -27.57
CA LEU A 19 7.70 -7.69 -26.86
C LEU A 19 8.68 -6.91 -25.96
N VAL A 20 9.12 -5.74 -26.43
CA VAL A 20 9.96 -4.84 -25.63
C VAL A 20 9.08 -4.28 -24.51
N LEU A 21 9.11 -4.94 -23.35
CA LEU A 21 8.60 -4.37 -22.11
C LEU A 21 9.54 -3.24 -21.71
N ALA A 22 9.18 -2.01 -22.08
CA ALA A 22 9.76 -0.83 -21.46
C ALA A 22 9.45 -0.92 -19.95
N SER A 23 10.50 -1.18 -19.17
CA SER A 23 10.48 -0.99 -17.72
C SER A 23 10.23 0.49 -17.47
N GLY A 24 8.95 0.86 -17.31
CA GLY A 24 8.59 2.19 -16.81
C GLY A 24 9.28 2.37 -15.47
N ALA A 25 10.23 3.30 -15.40
CA ALA A 25 10.84 3.71 -14.14
C ALA A 25 9.70 4.02 -13.16
N ALA A 26 9.67 3.31 -12.03
CA ALA A 26 8.69 3.61 -11.00
C ALA A 26 8.91 5.07 -10.60
N ALA A 27 7.90 5.91 -10.84
CA ALA A 27 7.92 7.28 -10.34
C ALA A 27 8.25 7.23 -8.85
N GLU A 28 9.29 7.96 -8.43
CA GLU A 28 9.60 8.07 -7.01
C GLU A 28 8.41 8.68 -6.28
N ALA A 29 8.06 8.11 -5.13
CA ALA A 29 6.98 8.63 -4.32
C ALA A 29 7.32 10.06 -3.87
N ASN A 30 6.37 10.97 -4.02
CA ASN A 30 6.53 12.38 -3.66
C ASN A 30 6.62 12.61 -2.15
N VAL A 31 6.25 11.61 -1.35
CA VAL A 31 6.37 11.60 0.11
C VAL A 31 6.98 10.26 0.55
N PRO A 32 7.75 10.22 1.65
CA PRO A 32 8.44 9.00 2.08
C PRO A 32 7.48 7.91 2.58
N ALA A 33 6.36 8.29 3.20
CA ALA A 33 5.40 7.36 3.78
C ALA A 33 3.99 7.96 3.82
N ILE A 34 2.98 7.09 3.79
CA ILE A 34 1.57 7.45 3.98
C ILE A 34 0.99 6.60 5.11
N PHE A 35 0.35 7.22 6.09
CA PHE A 35 -0.38 6.50 7.15
C PHE A 35 -1.87 6.79 7.00
N ILE A 36 -2.67 5.73 6.99
CA ILE A 36 -4.09 5.81 6.63
C ILE A 36 -4.94 5.35 7.81
N PHE A 37 -6.00 6.11 8.08
CA PHE A 37 -6.98 5.88 9.14
C PHE A 37 -8.36 6.04 8.54
N GLY A 38 -9.36 5.41 9.13
CA GLY A 38 -10.74 5.56 8.70
C GLY A 38 -11.54 4.28 8.76
N ASP A 39 -12.49 4.18 7.83
CA ASP A 39 -13.50 3.13 7.78
C ASP A 39 -13.37 2.28 6.51
N SER A 40 -14.48 1.69 6.04
CA SER A 40 -14.55 0.91 4.80
C SER A 40 -14.06 1.65 3.55
N THR A 41 -14.17 2.98 3.51
CA THR A 41 -13.72 3.78 2.36
C THR A 41 -12.21 3.75 2.15
N ALA A 42 -11.46 3.46 3.22
CA ALA A 42 -10.00 3.42 3.24
C ALA A 42 -9.43 2.05 3.61
N ASP A 43 -10.23 1.13 4.15
CA ASP A 43 -9.79 -0.22 4.52
C ASP A 43 -9.35 -1.03 3.28
N VAL A 44 -8.21 -1.71 3.43
CA VAL A 44 -7.57 -2.54 2.42
C VAL A 44 -7.34 -3.97 2.90
N GLY A 45 -8.09 -4.41 3.92
CA GLY A 45 -8.12 -5.79 4.39
C GLY A 45 -7.79 -5.98 5.88
N ASN A 46 -7.79 -4.94 6.72
CA ASN A 46 -7.64 -5.14 8.17
C ASN A 46 -8.78 -6.02 8.71
N ASN A 47 -10.00 -5.80 8.22
CA ASN A 47 -11.17 -6.54 8.69
C ASN A 47 -11.14 -8.04 8.37
N ASP A 48 -10.30 -8.49 7.44
CA ASP A 48 -10.16 -9.91 7.13
C ASP A 48 -9.50 -10.70 8.28
N TYR A 49 -8.81 -9.99 9.18
CA TYR A 49 -8.13 -10.54 10.35
C TYR A 49 -8.93 -10.39 11.65
N LEU A 50 -10.16 -9.87 11.60
CA LEU A 50 -11.02 -9.61 12.76
C LEU A 50 -12.26 -10.51 12.76
N PRO A 51 -12.78 -10.94 13.92
CA PRO A 51 -14.07 -11.64 13.99
C PRO A 51 -15.24 -10.65 13.74
N THR A 52 -15.49 -10.35 12.46
CA THR A 52 -16.48 -9.38 11.99
C THR A 52 -17.16 -9.82 10.70
N ARG A 53 -18.38 -9.33 10.48
CA ARG A 53 -19.13 -9.40 9.23
C ARG A 53 -18.82 -8.25 8.27
N ALA A 54 -18.19 -7.19 8.75
CA ALA A 54 -17.78 -6.07 7.90
C ALA A 54 -16.50 -6.44 7.14
N ARG A 55 -16.58 -7.31 6.14
CA ARG A 55 -15.44 -7.73 5.30
C ARG A 55 -15.73 -7.50 3.82
N ALA A 56 -14.68 -7.49 3.00
CA ALA A 56 -14.78 -7.35 1.55
C ALA A 56 -13.83 -8.29 0.80
N ASN A 57 -13.62 -9.49 1.36
CA ASN A 57 -12.74 -10.54 0.83
C ASN A 57 -13.51 -11.71 0.18
N PHE A 58 -14.68 -11.42 -0.38
CA PHE A 58 -15.57 -12.41 -0.99
C PHE A 58 -16.02 -11.94 -2.39
N PRO A 59 -16.67 -12.81 -3.19
CA PRO A 59 -17.07 -12.47 -4.56
C PRO A 59 -17.84 -11.15 -4.66
N TYR A 60 -17.82 -10.57 -5.86
CA TYR A 60 -18.31 -9.22 -6.20
C TYR A 60 -17.38 -8.07 -5.81
N TYR A 61 -16.45 -8.25 -4.88
CA TYR A 61 -15.35 -7.31 -4.64
C TYR A 61 -14.10 -7.66 -5.45
N GLY A 62 -13.30 -6.65 -5.78
CA GLY A 62 -11.99 -6.83 -6.43
C GLY A 62 -12.01 -7.27 -7.90
N ILE A 63 -13.17 -7.24 -8.57
CA ILE A 63 -13.33 -7.56 -10.00
C ILE A 63 -12.37 -6.74 -10.90
N ASP A 64 -12.24 -5.45 -10.60
CA ASP A 64 -11.40 -4.47 -11.31
C ASP A 64 -10.01 -4.32 -10.66
N PHE A 65 -9.72 -5.03 -9.56
CA PHE A 65 -8.39 -5.02 -8.94
C PHE A 65 -7.42 -5.85 -9.79
N PRO A 66 -6.10 -5.57 -9.78
CA PRO A 66 -5.14 -6.44 -10.44
C PRO A 66 -5.34 -7.91 -10.05
N ASN A 67 -5.49 -8.77 -11.06
CA ASN A 67 -5.80 -10.21 -10.95
C ASN A 67 -7.24 -10.55 -10.54
N GLY A 68 -8.18 -9.59 -10.54
CA GLY A 68 -9.62 -9.84 -10.35
C GLY A 68 -9.96 -10.50 -9.01
N THR A 69 -9.17 -10.24 -7.96
CA THR A 69 -9.26 -10.92 -6.66
C THR A 69 -9.72 -9.96 -5.58
N ALA A 70 -10.63 -10.41 -4.71
CA ALA A 70 -11.06 -9.65 -3.54
C ALA A 70 -9.90 -9.50 -2.55
N THR A 71 -9.57 -8.26 -2.18
CA THR A 71 -8.41 -7.95 -1.31
C THR A 71 -8.80 -7.40 0.06
N GLY A 72 -10.09 -7.37 0.40
CA GLY A 72 -10.58 -6.71 1.61
C GLY A 72 -10.86 -5.21 1.43
N ARG A 73 -10.68 -4.68 0.21
CA ARG A 73 -11.16 -3.35 -0.20
C ARG A 73 -12.67 -3.39 -0.44
N PHE A 74 -13.41 -2.47 0.18
CA PHE A 74 -14.86 -2.30 -0.05
C PHE A 74 -15.13 -1.60 -1.40
N SER A 75 -14.59 -2.16 -2.49
CA SER A 75 -14.65 -1.65 -3.86
C SER A 75 -14.50 -2.81 -4.85
N ASN A 76 -14.91 -2.58 -6.11
CA ASN A 76 -14.58 -3.50 -7.19
C ASN A 76 -13.09 -3.47 -7.55
N GLY A 77 -12.35 -2.42 -7.17
CA GLY A 77 -10.93 -2.30 -7.48
C GLY A 77 -10.18 -1.52 -6.40
N PHE A 78 -9.41 -0.52 -6.83
CA PHE A 78 -8.80 0.44 -5.91
C PHE A 78 -9.88 1.22 -5.13
N ASN A 79 -9.61 1.50 -3.85
CA ASN A 79 -10.46 2.36 -3.02
C ASN A 79 -9.89 3.79 -2.95
N SER A 80 -10.52 4.66 -2.17
CA SER A 80 -10.08 6.06 -2.02
C SER A 80 -8.65 6.17 -1.47
N ALA A 81 -8.24 5.29 -0.56
CA ALA A 81 -6.89 5.26 -0.01
C ALA A 81 -5.83 4.94 -1.08
N ASP A 82 -6.13 4.02 -1.99
CA ASP A 82 -5.25 3.71 -3.11
C ASP A 82 -5.14 4.87 -4.08
N GLU A 83 -6.27 5.48 -4.47
CA GLU A 83 -6.28 6.58 -5.43
C GLU A 83 -5.53 7.81 -4.89
N ILE A 84 -5.65 8.09 -3.59
CA ILE A 84 -4.86 9.13 -2.92
C ILE A 84 -3.37 8.75 -2.95
N ALA A 85 -3.00 7.53 -2.56
CA ALA A 85 -1.59 7.10 -2.58
C ALA A 85 -0.97 7.15 -3.98
N ARG A 86 -1.73 6.81 -5.02
CA ARG A 86 -1.32 6.90 -6.43
C ARG A 86 -1.03 8.33 -6.87
N LYS A 87 -1.81 9.31 -6.40
CA LYS A 87 -1.52 10.74 -6.64
C LYS A 87 -0.20 11.20 -6.01
N PHE A 88 0.28 10.51 -4.98
CA PHE A 88 1.58 10.75 -4.36
C PHE A 88 2.72 9.87 -4.92
N GLY A 89 2.50 9.17 -6.05
CA GLY A 89 3.53 8.39 -6.73
C GLY A 89 3.68 6.95 -6.22
N PHE A 90 2.83 6.49 -5.29
CA PHE A 90 2.81 5.07 -4.91
C PHE A 90 2.05 4.24 -5.95
N LYS A 91 2.33 2.93 -6.02
CA LYS A 91 1.56 2.02 -6.89
C LYS A 91 0.13 1.79 -6.40
N MET A 92 -0.06 1.80 -5.08
CA MET A 92 -1.33 1.62 -4.36
C MET A 92 -1.15 2.05 -2.90
N SER A 93 -2.19 1.96 -2.08
CA SER A 93 -2.06 2.29 -0.65
C SER A 93 -1.08 1.34 0.06
N PRO A 94 -0.54 1.74 1.23
CA PRO A 94 0.18 0.83 2.09
C PRO A 94 -0.66 -0.39 2.51
N PRO A 95 -0.02 -1.49 2.94
CA PRO A 95 -0.71 -2.70 3.39
C PRO A 95 -1.49 -2.48 4.69
N PRO A 96 -2.49 -3.35 4.98
CA PRO A 96 -3.24 -3.29 6.23
C PRO A 96 -2.32 -3.61 7.42
N PHE A 97 -2.51 -2.93 8.55
CA PHE A 97 -1.71 -3.14 9.74
C PHE A 97 -1.73 -4.59 10.23
N LEU A 98 -2.90 -5.24 10.23
CA LEU A 98 -3.09 -6.55 10.84
C LEU A 98 -2.49 -7.73 10.05
N VAL A 99 -2.06 -7.54 8.80
CA VAL A 99 -1.31 -8.58 8.06
C VAL A 99 0.18 -8.57 8.41
N LEU A 100 0.72 -7.44 8.87
CA LEU A 100 2.15 -7.25 9.01
C LEU A 100 2.70 -8.07 10.19
N LYS A 101 3.66 -8.94 9.89
CA LYS A 101 4.46 -9.61 10.93
C LYS A 101 5.53 -8.67 11.47
N LEU A 102 6.14 -9.02 12.60
CA LEU A 102 7.12 -8.15 13.28
C LEU A 102 8.32 -7.79 12.40
N GLU A 103 8.79 -8.73 11.59
CA GLU A 103 9.89 -8.52 10.64
C GLU A 103 9.52 -7.57 9.50
N GLU A 104 8.31 -7.71 8.94
CA GLU A 104 7.78 -6.86 7.87
C GLU A 104 7.45 -5.46 8.37
N LEU A 105 6.89 -5.38 9.59
CA LEU A 105 6.49 -4.15 10.22
C LEU A 105 7.65 -3.15 10.21
N ARG A 106 8.86 -3.57 10.62
CA ARG A 106 10.05 -2.69 10.65
C ARG A 106 10.37 -2.06 9.30
N ALA A 107 10.34 -2.84 8.23
CA ALA A 107 10.59 -2.34 6.88
C ALA A 107 9.43 -1.45 6.39
N GLN A 108 8.21 -1.75 6.83
CA GLN A 108 7.01 -1.06 6.39
C GLN A 108 6.79 0.28 7.11
N MET A 109 7.28 0.44 8.34
CA MET A 109 7.13 1.69 9.11
C MET A 109 7.71 2.91 8.36
N SER A 110 8.75 2.74 7.53
CA SER A 110 9.33 3.83 6.74
C SER A 110 8.62 4.11 5.41
N ARG A 111 7.64 3.26 5.02
CA ARG A 111 6.89 3.37 3.77
C ARG A 111 5.40 3.68 3.99
N GLY A 112 4.93 3.56 5.22
CA GLY A 112 3.54 3.79 5.59
C GLY A 112 2.75 2.52 5.86
N ILE A 113 1.62 2.67 6.56
CA ILE A 113 0.75 1.56 7.01
C ILE A 113 -0.70 2.04 6.98
N ASN A 114 -1.63 1.13 6.62
CA ASN A 114 -3.06 1.40 6.66
C ASN A 114 -3.71 0.78 7.93
N PHE A 115 -4.24 1.63 8.81
CA PHE A 115 -4.93 1.25 10.04
C PHE A 115 -6.46 1.31 9.91
N ALA A 116 -7.00 1.73 8.76
CA ALA A 116 -8.43 1.85 8.55
C ALA A 116 -9.14 0.49 8.68
N SER A 117 -10.38 0.50 9.16
CA SER A 117 -11.14 -0.72 9.44
C SER A 117 -12.60 -0.55 9.04
N GLY A 118 -13.12 -1.44 8.21
CA GLY A 118 -14.52 -1.46 7.80
C GLY A 118 -15.50 -1.33 8.98
N ALA A 119 -16.54 -0.51 8.80
CA ALA A 119 -17.55 -0.16 9.81
C ALA A 119 -17.06 0.60 11.05
N ALA A 120 -15.76 0.93 11.16
CA ALA A 120 -15.26 1.78 12.24
C ALA A 120 -15.80 3.22 12.15
N GLY A 121 -15.78 3.92 13.28
CA GLY A 121 -16.09 5.33 13.36
C GLY A 121 -15.32 6.01 14.49
N ILE A 122 -15.65 7.29 14.72
CA ILE A 122 -15.02 8.11 15.78
C ILE A 122 -15.34 7.54 17.17
N PHE A 123 -16.59 7.10 17.38
CA PHE A 123 -16.99 6.50 18.65
C PHE A 123 -16.72 5.00 18.67
N ASP A 124 -16.25 4.48 19.81
CA ASP A 124 -15.86 3.08 19.98
C ASP A 124 -16.97 2.06 19.73
N HIS A 125 -18.24 2.46 19.86
CA HIS A 125 -19.39 1.60 19.63
C HIS A 125 -19.86 1.56 18.16
N THR A 126 -19.28 2.41 17.29
CA THR A 126 -19.62 2.43 15.86
C THR A 126 -19.22 1.10 15.22
N GLY A 127 -20.12 0.51 14.42
CA GLY A 127 -19.85 -0.77 13.77
C GLY A 127 -19.97 -2.00 14.66
N SER A 128 -20.30 -1.85 15.95
CA SER A 128 -20.48 -2.97 16.89
C SER A 128 -21.51 -4.01 16.43
N SER A 129 -22.52 -3.59 15.67
CA SER A 129 -23.51 -4.48 15.05
C SER A 129 -22.92 -5.43 14.00
N PHE A 130 -21.69 -5.20 13.53
CA PHE A 130 -20.98 -6.07 12.59
C PHE A 130 -19.99 -7.02 13.27
N GLY A 131 -19.69 -6.84 14.56
CA GLY A 131 -18.67 -7.59 15.29
C GLY A 131 -17.48 -6.71 15.66
N THR A 132 -16.27 -7.28 15.71
CA THR A 132 -15.06 -6.54 16.07
C THR A 132 -14.62 -5.58 14.94
N VAL A 133 -14.33 -4.34 15.28
CA VAL A 133 -13.74 -3.34 14.38
C VAL A 133 -12.54 -2.69 15.08
N LEU A 134 -11.68 -1.98 14.33
CA LEU A 134 -10.68 -1.09 14.92
C LEU A 134 -11.29 0.31 15.04
N PRO A 135 -11.85 0.73 16.19
CA PRO A 135 -12.36 2.09 16.34
C PRO A 135 -11.24 3.12 16.18
N MET A 136 -11.59 4.36 15.83
CA MET A 136 -10.59 5.41 15.53
C MET A 136 -9.54 5.57 16.65
N GLY A 137 -9.96 5.51 17.91
CA GLY A 137 -9.04 5.58 19.06
C GLY A 137 -8.00 4.46 19.07
N LEU A 138 -8.36 3.25 18.63
CA LEU A 138 -7.42 2.13 18.54
C LEU A 138 -6.49 2.25 17.32
N GLN A 139 -7.00 2.75 16.19
CA GLN A 139 -6.17 3.02 15.01
C GLN A 139 -5.04 4.03 15.34
N VAL A 140 -5.37 5.10 16.07
CA VAL A 140 -4.38 6.09 16.54
C VAL A 140 -3.37 5.47 17.51
N GLN A 141 -3.80 4.58 18.40
CA GLN A 141 -2.89 3.87 19.31
C GLN A 141 -1.92 2.94 18.58
N HIS A 142 -2.38 2.22 17.55
CA HIS A 142 -1.51 1.41 16.70
C HIS A 142 -0.46 2.27 15.98
N PHE A 143 -0.89 3.41 15.43
CA PHE A 143 0.03 4.37 14.84
C PHE A 143 1.06 4.92 15.84
N ALA A 144 0.64 5.29 17.05
CA ALA A 144 1.56 5.77 18.08
C ALA A 144 2.65 4.73 18.41
N THR A 145 2.28 3.46 18.49
CA THR A 145 3.21 2.34 18.71
C THR A 145 4.21 2.20 17.55
N VAL A 146 3.71 2.24 16.31
CA VAL A 146 4.54 2.21 15.10
C VAL A 146 5.50 3.40 15.05
N SER A 147 5.00 4.60 15.33
CA SER A 147 5.80 5.83 15.33
C SER A 147 6.90 5.81 16.40
N ALA A 148 6.60 5.31 17.60
CA ALA A 148 7.59 5.12 18.65
C ALA A 148 8.69 4.11 18.24
N ASN A 149 8.31 2.98 17.67
CA ASN A 149 9.24 1.96 17.19
C ASN A 149 10.13 2.47 16.04
N LEU A 150 9.57 3.27 15.13
CA LEU A 150 10.32 3.91 14.06
C LEU A 150 11.34 4.90 14.61
N THR A 151 10.93 5.74 15.55
CA THR A 151 11.78 6.75 16.20
C THR A 151 12.93 6.08 16.95
N ALA A 152 12.66 5.02 17.72
CA ALA A 152 13.69 4.24 18.39
C ALA A 152 14.70 3.66 17.38
N SER A 153 14.21 3.06 16.29
CA SER A 153 15.06 2.46 15.25
C SER A 153 15.96 3.48 14.54
N MET A 154 15.49 4.71 14.35
CA MET A 154 16.30 5.81 13.79
C MET A 154 17.33 6.34 14.81
N GLY A 155 16.94 6.42 16.10
CA GLY A 155 17.86 6.80 17.18
C GLY A 155 19.04 5.85 17.32
N PHE A 156 18.83 4.53 17.17
CA PHE A 156 19.91 3.54 17.14
C PHE A 156 20.87 3.74 15.96
N ARG A 157 20.36 4.11 14.79
CA ARG A 157 21.19 4.36 13.59
C ARG A 157 22.02 5.64 13.72
N CYS A 158 21.48 6.67 14.35
CA CYS A 158 22.22 7.90 14.62
C CYS A 158 23.30 7.68 15.71
N GLY A 159 23.00 6.90 16.76
CA GLY A 159 23.95 6.56 17.81
C GLY A 159 25.09 5.62 17.37
N ALA A 160 24.83 4.68 16.45
CA ALA A 160 25.85 3.79 15.92
C ALA A 160 26.87 4.49 15.00
N SER A 161 26.54 5.66 14.46
CA SER A 161 27.48 6.48 13.67
C SER A 161 28.42 7.34 14.52
N LEU A 162 28.24 7.37 15.86
CA LEU A 162 29.03 8.18 16.79
C LEU A 162 29.99 7.38 17.67
N ALA A 163 30.07 6.06 17.49
CA ALA A 163 31.06 5.22 18.16
C ALA A 163 32.26 4.99 17.22
N LEU A 164 33.21 5.92 17.25
CA LEU A 164 34.59 5.73 16.80
C LEU A 164 35.49 5.48 18.02
#